data_AF-A0A972UW58-F1
#
_entry.id   AF-A0A972UW58-F1
#
_cell.length_a   1.000
_cell.length_b   1.000
_cell.length_c   1.000
_cell.angle_alpha   90.00
_cell.angle_beta   90.00
_cell.angle_gamma   90.00
#
_symmetry.space_group_name_H-M   'P 1'
#
loop_
_entity.id
_entity.type
_entity.pdbx_description
1 polymer ?
#
loop_
_entity_poly.entity_id
_entity_poly.type
_entity_poly.pdbx_seq_one_letter_code
_entity_poly.pdbx_strand_id
1 'polypeptide(L)'
;MKRRDFLKKSALAAGTIAIPVIVPASALGKNGFTAANDRITMAVIGAGSQGRSNMNGFVRNKDLQIIAVCDVDEQRVKRSQGALWRYYENQDCKIYSDFRKLMDKEEFDTASIAVPDHWHMLLYTYFAEKKIDIYGEKPLVRKIEEGKKVVKTVTDNNIIWQTGSWQRSRPEFRKACELVANGVIGKVEKIEVGLPDFQSDMGMPEIQEPPKEVDYDFWLGPAPYVPFRGVLHWDWRWIMNYSGGQLTDWCGHHVDIALWSMGLDNTGPVEISGNATFKENSLYDIPFTFDIDMKFENGLPVKVANKSKLPHGQGVCWYGE
;
A
#
# COMPACT_ATOMS: atom_id res chain seq x y z
N MET A 1 -28.15 8.24 20.63
CA MET A 1 -28.14 7.96 22.08
C MET A 1 -26.81 7.30 22.42
N LYS A 2 -25.94 7.93 23.22
CA LYS A 2 -24.57 7.44 23.46
C LYS A 2 -24.64 6.12 24.26
N ARG A 3 -23.95 5.06 23.82
CA ARG A 3 -23.86 3.75 24.52
C ARG A 3 -23.53 3.90 26.02
N ARG A 4 -22.78 4.94 26.39
CA ARG A 4 -22.49 5.36 27.77
C ARG A 4 -23.72 5.63 28.65
N ASP A 5 -24.78 6.21 28.10
CA ASP A 5 -25.98 6.56 28.87
C ASP A 5 -26.88 5.34 29.08
N PHE A 6 -26.82 4.37 28.15
CA PHE A 6 -27.53 3.10 28.28
C PHE A 6 -26.90 2.23 29.39
N LEU A 7 -25.58 2.04 29.37
CA LEU A 7 -24.88 1.24 30.39
C LEU A 7 -25.00 1.84 31.81
N LYS A 8 -24.96 3.18 31.92
CA LYS A 8 -25.20 3.87 33.20
C LYS A 8 -26.61 3.65 33.74
N LYS A 9 -27.62 3.57 32.87
CA LYS A 9 -29.00 3.28 33.27
C LYS A 9 -29.22 1.80 33.61
N SER A 10 -28.54 0.88 32.94
CA SER A 10 -28.63 -0.56 33.22
C SER A 10 -27.97 -0.96 34.55
N ALA A 11 -26.87 -0.30 34.94
CA ALA A 11 -26.19 -0.58 36.21
C ALA A 11 -26.97 -0.13 37.46
N LEU A 12 -27.94 0.80 37.31
CA LEU A 12 -28.80 1.26 38.41
C LEU A 12 -30.03 0.37 38.64
N ALA A 13 -30.32 -0.57 37.73
CA ALA A 13 -31.56 -1.37 37.77
C ALA A 13 -31.36 -2.82 38.25
N ALA A 14 -30.13 -3.33 38.34
CA ALA A 14 -29.83 -4.68 38.81
C ALA A 14 -29.14 -4.63 40.18
N GLY A 15 -29.86 -5.04 41.22
CA GLY A 15 -29.35 -5.11 42.59
C GLY A 15 -28.08 -5.95 42.71
N THR A 16 -27.11 -5.41 43.45
CA THR A 16 -26.07 -6.10 44.24
C THR A 16 -25.64 -7.50 43.79
N ILE A 17 -24.86 -7.58 42.71
CA ILE A 17 -23.68 -8.47 42.66
C ILE A 17 -22.52 -7.60 42.17
N ALA A 18 -21.73 -7.06 43.10
CA ALA A 18 -20.53 -6.32 42.78
C ALA A 18 -19.42 -7.31 42.37
N ILE A 19 -19.46 -7.78 41.13
CA ILE A 19 -18.28 -8.39 40.51
C ILE A 19 -17.32 -7.25 40.24
N PRO A 20 -16.09 -7.22 40.80
CA PRO A 20 -15.11 -6.23 40.42
C PRO A 20 -14.77 -6.47 38.95
N VAL A 21 -15.36 -5.68 38.06
CA VAL A 21 -14.93 -5.61 36.67
C VAL A 21 -13.57 -4.93 36.69
N ILE A 22 -12.51 -5.74 36.69
CA ILE A 22 -11.14 -5.24 36.52
C ILE A 22 -11.04 -4.77 35.07
N VAL A 23 -11.36 -3.50 34.85
CA VAL A 23 -11.14 -2.83 33.57
C VAL A 23 -9.68 -2.39 33.52
N PRO A 24 -8.86 -2.89 32.57
CA PRO A 24 -7.46 -2.48 32.46
C PRO A 24 -7.33 -0.95 32.33
N ALA A 25 -6.30 -0.37 32.93
CA ALA A 25 -6.03 1.07 32.84
C ALA A 25 -5.92 1.56 31.38
N SER A 26 -5.44 0.68 30.48
CA SER A 26 -5.39 0.90 29.03
C SER A 26 -6.78 0.99 28.39
N ALA A 27 -7.78 0.25 28.88
CA ALA A 27 -9.14 0.34 28.39
C ALA A 27 -9.86 1.63 28.81
N LEU A 28 -9.44 2.24 29.93
CA LEU A 28 -9.96 3.52 30.45
C LEU A 28 -9.18 4.75 29.96
N GLY A 29 -8.13 4.57 29.16
CA GLY A 29 -7.32 5.68 28.64
C GLY A 29 -6.47 6.39 29.70
N LYS A 30 -6.05 5.69 30.76
CA LYS A 30 -5.14 6.23 31.78
C LYS A 30 -3.68 5.96 31.40
N ASN A 31 -2.74 6.73 31.97
CA ASN A 31 -1.28 6.56 31.79
C ASN A 31 -0.78 6.69 30.33
N GLY A 32 -1.35 7.62 29.55
CA GLY A 32 -0.92 7.89 28.17
C GLY A 32 -1.37 6.84 27.15
N PHE A 33 -2.37 6.01 27.51
CA PHE A 33 -3.08 5.15 26.57
C PHE A 33 -4.37 5.84 26.11
N THR A 34 -4.78 5.62 24.88
CA THR A 34 -6.12 5.98 24.40
C THR A 34 -7.09 4.89 24.82
N ALA A 35 -8.24 5.31 25.38
CA ALA A 35 -9.26 4.38 25.87
C ALA A 35 -9.72 3.46 24.75
N ALA A 36 -10.15 2.24 25.08
CA ALA A 36 -10.48 1.24 24.06
C ALA A 36 -11.59 1.71 23.08
N ASN A 37 -12.52 2.53 23.54
CA ASN A 37 -13.60 3.10 22.71
C ASN A 37 -13.18 4.36 21.93
N ASP A 38 -11.99 4.90 22.20
CA ASP A 38 -11.47 6.11 21.58
C ASP A 38 -10.32 5.81 20.59
N ARG A 39 -9.94 4.52 20.43
CA ARG A 39 -8.94 4.08 19.44
C ARG A 39 -9.55 3.97 18.05
N ILE A 40 -8.77 4.35 17.04
CA ILE A 40 -9.06 4.09 15.64
C ILE A 40 -8.94 2.58 15.40
N THR A 41 -9.97 1.98 14.82
CA THR A 41 -9.98 0.56 14.47
C THR A 41 -9.60 0.35 13.01
N MET A 42 -8.73 -0.64 12.76
CA MET A 42 -8.17 -0.89 11.43
C MET A 42 -8.37 -2.33 10.97
N ALA A 43 -8.70 -2.50 9.69
CA ALA A 43 -8.58 -3.77 8.97
C ALA A 43 -7.32 -3.79 8.08
N VAL A 44 -6.64 -4.93 7.98
CA VAL A 44 -5.52 -5.15 7.04
C VAL A 44 -6.00 -6.00 5.89
N ILE A 45 -5.97 -5.47 4.66
CA ILE A 45 -6.36 -6.18 3.44
C ILE A 45 -5.11 -6.47 2.60
N GLY A 46 -4.82 -7.76 2.40
CA GLY A 46 -3.53 -8.21 1.90
C GLY A 46 -2.51 -8.33 3.03
N ALA A 47 -2.29 -9.54 3.52
CA ALA A 47 -1.42 -9.90 4.63
C ALA A 47 -0.07 -10.48 4.13
N GLY A 48 0.33 -10.07 2.93
CA GLY A 48 1.56 -10.47 2.25
C GLY A 48 2.83 -9.89 2.88
N SER A 49 3.89 -9.75 2.07
CA SER A 49 5.15 -9.15 2.55
C SER A 49 4.95 -7.71 3.02
N GLN A 50 4.47 -6.85 2.12
CA GLN A 50 4.27 -5.42 2.38
C GLN A 50 3.15 -5.18 3.40
N GLY A 51 2.02 -5.88 3.30
CA GLY A 51 0.93 -5.78 4.26
C GLY A 51 1.35 -6.08 5.71
N ARG A 52 2.21 -7.07 5.92
CA ARG A 52 2.79 -7.33 7.25
C ARG A 52 3.77 -6.25 7.70
N SER A 53 4.53 -5.66 6.76
CA SER A 53 5.39 -4.52 7.08
C SER A 53 4.56 -3.34 7.57
N ASN A 54 3.47 -3.01 6.87
CA ASN A 54 2.52 -1.96 7.26
C ASN A 54 1.87 -2.27 8.60
N MET A 55 1.36 -3.51 8.78
CA MET A 55 0.78 -3.99 10.04
C MET A 55 1.76 -3.78 11.21
N ASN A 56 3.02 -4.20 11.06
CA ASN A 56 4.04 -4.00 12.10
C ASN A 56 4.37 -2.52 12.34
N GLY A 57 4.16 -1.66 11.36
CA GLY A 57 4.24 -0.21 11.48
C GLY A 57 3.09 0.35 12.33
N PHE A 58 1.86 0.06 11.92
CA PHE A 58 0.63 0.58 12.52
C PHE A 58 0.39 0.07 13.94
N VAL A 59 0.68 -1.19 14.22
CA VAL A 59 0.43 -1.81 15.53
C VAL A 59 1.14 -1.10 16.68
N ARG A 60 2.21 -0.35 16.38
CA ARG A 60 2.99 0.43 17.35
C ARG A 60 2.31 1.74 17.77
N ASN A 61 1.31 2.19 17.02
CA ASN A 61 0.53 3.37 17.38
C ASN A 61 -0.54 2.97 18.41
N LYS A 62 -0.42 3.49 19.63
CA LYS A 62 -1.34 3.18 20.75
C LYS A 62 -2.76 3.72 20.53
N ASP A 63 -2.93 4.66 19.63
CA ASP A 63 -4.22 5.25 19.26
C ASP A 63 -4.95 4.41 18.21
N LEU A 64 -4.33 3.32 17.73
CA LEU A 64 -4.87 2.44 16.71
C LEU A 64 -4.92 0.99 17.20
N GLN A 65 -5.95 0.26 16.81
CA GLN A 65 -6.05 -1.17 17.02
C GLN A 65 -6.45 -1.88 15.72
N ILE A 66 -5.63 -2.84 15.30
CA ILE A 66 -5.94 -3.73 14.18
C ILE A 66 -6.87 -4.84 14.69
N ILE A 67 -8.08 -4.91 14.15
CA ILE A 67 -9.13 -5.84 14.61
C ILE A 67 -9.38 -7.01 13.66
N ALA A 68 -8.98 -6.87 12.39
CA ALA A 68 -9.20 -7.89 11.38
C ALA A 68 -8.08 -7.91 10.33
N VAL A 69 -7.80 -9.10 9.80
CA VAL A 69 -6.89 -9.32 8.67
C VAL A 69 -7.63 -10.10 7.58
N CYS A 70 -7.49 -9.67 6.33
CA CYS A 70 -8.10 -10.30 5.17
C CYS A 70 -7.04 -10.68 4.13
N ASP A 71 -6.99 -11.96 3.75
CA ASP A 71 -6.13 -12.46 2.65
C ASP A 71 -6.73 -13.75 2.07
N VAL A 72 -6.58 -13.94 0.77
CA VAL A 72 -7.02 -15.16 0.07
C VAL A 72 -6.12 -16.36 0.35
N ASP A 73 -4.91 -16.12 0.86
CA ASP A 73 -3.95 -17.12 1.31
C ASP A 73 -4.11 -17.39 2.82
N GLU A 74 -4.59 -18.59 3.15
CA GLU A 74 -4.88 -19.02 4.53
C GLU A 74 -3.63 -19.01 5.42
N GLN A 75 -2.45 -19.33 4.87
CA GLN A 75 -1.22 -19.34 5.66
C GLN A 75 -0.80 -17.91 6.03
N ARG A 76 -0.94 -16.96 5.10
CA ARG A 76 -0.58 -15.54 5.32
C ARG A 76 -1.49 -14.86 6.32
N VAL A 77 -2.80 -15.10 6.21
CA VAL A 77 -3.78 -14.50 7.12
C VAL A 77 -3.59 -15.01 8.55
N LYS A 78 -3.39 -16.33 8.74
CA LYS A 78 -3.12 -16.93 10.06
C LYS A 78 -1.80 -16.47 10.65
N ARG A 79 -0.74 -16.34 9.84
CA ARG A 79 0.56 -15.84 10.29
C ARG A 79 0.45 -14.43 10.85
N SER A 80 -0.31 -13.56 10.18
CA SER A 80 -0.50 -12.17 10.58
C SER A 80 -1.38 -12.05 11.82
N GLN A 81 -2.48 -12.81 11.89
CA GLN A 81 -3.29 -12.94 13.10
C GLN A 81 -2.46 -13.41 14.30
N GLY A 82 -1.67 -14.46 14.15
CA GLY A 82 -0.82 -14.96 15.23
C GLY A 82 0.22 -13.93 15.70
N ALA A 83 0.68 -13.03 14.83
CA ALA A 83 1.54 -11.92 15.22
C ALA A 83 0.78 -10.87 16.04
N LEU A 84 -0.44 -10.51 15.63
CA LEU A 84 -1.30 -9.58 16.35
C LEU A 84 -1.73 -10.12 17.71
N TRP A 85 -2.09 -11.40 17.79
CA TRP A 85 -2.43 -12.05 19.06
C TRP A 85 -1.28 -12.03 20.07
N ARG A 86 -0.05 -12.28 19.60
CA ARG A 86 1.14 -12.14 20.45
C ARG A 86 1.39 -10.70 20.87
N TYR A 87 1.17 -9.74 19.98
CA TYR A 87 1.42 -8.32 20.27
C TYR A 87 0.40 -7.75 21.26
N TYR A 88 -0.89 -8.06 21.09
CA TYR A 88 -1.96 -7.56 21.96
C TYR A 88 -2.23 -8.44 23.18
N GLU A 89 -1.58 -9.61 23.27
CA GLU A 89 -1.78 -10.59 24.34
C GLU A 89 -3.25 -11.05 24.48
N ASN A 90 -3.94 -11.19 23.34
CA ASN A 90 -5.34 -11.66 23.27
C ASN A 90 -5.62 -12.40 21.95
N GLN A 91 -6.86 -12.88 21.76
CA GLN A 91 -7.29 -13.58 20.54
C GLN A 91 -8.39 -12.82 19.77
N ASP A 92 -8.43 -11.49 19.92
CA ASP A 92 -9.56 -10.70 19.44
C ASP A 92 -9.52 -10.49 17.92
N CYS A 93 -8.33 -10.36 17.34
CA CYS A 93 -8.16 -10.15 15.90
C CYS A 93 -8.79 -11.29 15.09
N LYS A 94 -9.68 -10.95 14.16
CA LYS A 94 -10.37 -11.89 13.27
C LYS A 94 -9.67 -12.04 11.93
N ILE A 95 -9.95 -13.14 11.23
CA ILE A 95 -9.44 -13.40 9.89
C ILE A 95 -10.58 -13.56 8.90
N TYR A 96 -10.32 -13.13 7.67
CA TYR A 96 -11.26 -13.19 6.56
C TYR A 96 -10.52 -13.61 5.29
N SER A 97 -11.19 -14.39 4.44
CA SER A 97 -10.70 -14.69 3.08
C SER A 97 -11.36 -13.82 2.01
N ASP A 98 -12.35 -13.01 2.41
CA ASP A 98 -13.13 -12.17 1.51
C ASP A 98 -13.41 -10.83 2.19
N PHE A 99 -12.97 -9.75 1.54
CA PHE A 99 -13.11 -8.39 2.07
C PHE A 99 -14.59 -7.97 2.21
N ARG A 100 -15.49 -8.56 1.43
CA ARG A 100 -16.94 -8.29 1.52
C ARG A 100 -17.51 -8.86 2.82
N LYS A 101 -17.11 -10.09 3.18
CA LYS A 101 -17.50 -10.72 4.46
C LYS A 101 -16.93 -9.97 5.65
N LEU A 102 -15.73 -9.41 5.51
CA LEU A 102 -15.12 -8.52 6.51
C LEU A 102 -15.98 -7.26 6.68
N MET A 103 -16.34 -6.57 5.59
CA MET A 103 -17.21 -5.40 5.64
C MET A 103 -18.60 -5.68 6.21
N ASP A 104 -19.15 -6.88 5.99
CA ASP A 104 -20.49 -7.25 6.47
C ASP A 104 -20.52 -7.55 7.99
N LYS A 105 -19.39 -7.95 8.57
CA LYS A 105 -19.32 -8.49 9.93
C LYS A 105 -18.60 -7.60 10.93
N GLU A 106 -17.70 -6.75 10.45
CA GLU A 106 -16.86 -5.91 11.30
C GLU A 106 -17.22 -4.42 11.08
N GLU A 107 -17.25 -3.66 12.17
CA GLU A 107 -17.27 -2.20 12.13
C GLU A 107 -15.85 -1.70 12.40
N PHE A 108 -15.28 -0.95 11.45
CA PHE A 108 -13.95 -0.35 11.60
C PHE A 108 -13.84 1.00 10.91
N ASP A 109 -12.88 1.81 11.35
CA ASP A 109 -12.71 3.19 10.88
C ASP A 109 -11.84 3.29 9.62
N THR A 110 -10.81 2.44 9.51
CA THR A 110 -9.80 2.54 8.44
C THR A 110 -9.30 1.18 7.93
N ALA A 111 -8.80 1.14 6.69
CA ALA A 111 -8.17 -0.03 6.09
C ALA A 111 -6.74 0.26 5.62
N SER A 112 -5.81 -0.64 5.93
CA SER A 112 -4.50 -0.72 5.27
C SER A 112 -4.58 -1.76 4.15
N ILE A 113 -4.49 -1.30 2.89
CA ILE A 113 -4.66 -2.14 1.71
C ILE A 113 -3.32 -2.34 0.99
N ALA A 114 -2.83 -3.58 0.96
CA ALA A 114 -1.53 -3.99 0.43
C ALA A 114 -1.65 -5.30 -0.36
N VAL A 115 -2.45 -5.26 -1.43
CA VAL A 115 -2.71 -6.37 -2.35
C VAL A 115 -1.91 -6.19 -3.66
N PRO A 116 -1.93 -7.13 -4.61
CA PRO A 116 -1.36 -6.91 -5.95
C PRO A 116 -2.03 -5.76 -6.72
N ASP A 117 -1.28 -5.09 -7.60
CA ASP A 117 -1.72 -3.83 -8.22
C ASP A 117 -3.03 -3.94 -9.02
N HIS A 118 -3.33 -5.10 -9.62
CA HIS A 118 -4.57 -5.33 -10.36
C HIS A 118 -5.83 -5.21 -9.50
N TRP A 119 -5.71 -5.32 -8.18
CA TRP A 119 -6.82 -5.16 -7.24
C TRP A 119 -7.04 -3.74 -6.75
N HIS A 120 -6.06 -2.84 -6.93
CA HIS A 120 -6.05 -1.53 -6.27
C HIS A 120 -7.30 -0.71 -6.58
N MET A 121 -7.61 -0.48 -7.86
CA MET A 121 -8.79 0.32 -8.24
C MET A 121 -10.08 -0.21 -7.58
N LEU A 122 -10.31 -1.53 -7.65
CA LEU A 122 -11.52 -2.15 -7.15
C LEU A 122 -11.63 -1.98 -5.63
N LEU A 123 -10.59 -2.30 -4.88
CA LEU A 123 -10.64 -2.20 -3.42
C LEU A 123 -10.66 -0.74 -2.97
N TYR A 124 -9.87 0.14 -3.59
CA TYR A 124 -9.82 1.55 -3.20
C TYR A 124 -11.17 2.23 -3.39
N THR A 125 -11.84 1.98 -4.53
CA THR A 125 -13.19 2.51 -4.76
C THR A 125 -14.23 1.87 -3.85
N TYR A 126 -14.21 0.55 -3.68
CA TYR A 126 -15.16 -0.17 -2.82
C TYR A 126 -15.10 0.32 -1.36
N PHE A 127 -13.90 0.43 -0.77
CA PHE A 127 -13.75 0.91 0.61
C PHE A 127 -14.09 2.40 0.74
N ALA A 128 -13.74 3.23 -0.26
CA ALA A 128 -14.10 4.64 -0.25
C ALA A 128 -15.62 4.87 -0.35
N GLU A 129 -16.34 4.10 -1.16
CA GLU A 129 -17.82 4.13 -1.23
C GLU A 129 -18.48 3.69 0.09
N LYS A 130 -17.79 2.87 0.88
CA LYS A 130 -18.20 2.49 2.24
C LYS A 130 -17.77 3.49 3.30
N LYS A 131 -17.14 4.61 2.90
CA LYS A 131 -16.67 5.69 3.76
C LYS A 131 -15.65 5.25 4.81
N ILE A 132 -14.80 4.29 4.44
CA ILE A 132 -13.67 3.83 5.24
C ILE A 132 -12.45 4.64 4.85
N ASP A 133 -11.69 5.16 5.82
CA ASP A 133 -10.42 5.84 5.57
C ASP A 133 -9.35 4.84 5.11
N ILE A 134 -8.48 5.22 4.16
CA ILE A 134 -7.59 4.26 3.49
C ILE A 134 -6.12 4.67 3.61
N TYR A 135 -5.31 3.73 4.09
CA TYR A 135 -3.89 3.67 3.74
C TYR A 135 -3.72 2.68 2.58
N GLY A 136 -3.37 3.16 1.40
CA GLY A 136 -3.25 2.35 0.18
C GLY A 136 -1.80 2.25 -0.30
N GLU A 137 -1.33 1.05 -0.61
CA GLU A 137 0.00 0.85 -1.19
C GLU A 137 0.16 1.45 -2.60
N LYS A 138 1.42 1.76 -2.93
CA LYS A 138 1.85 2.14 -4.27
C LYS A 138 2.11 0.90 -5.14
N PRO A 139 2.02 1.00 -6.48
CA PRO A 139 1.50 2.13 -7.25
C PRO A 139 0.02 2.38 -6.94
N LEU A 140 -0.47 3.62 -7.03
CA LEU A 140 -1.88 3.91 -6.70
C LEU A 140 -2.85 3.05 -7.52
N VAL A 141 -2.61 2.92 -8.82
CA VAL A 141 -3.38 2.10 -9.76
C VAL A 141 -2.50 1.82 -10.98
N ARG A 142 -3.00 1.03 -11.94
CA ARG A 142 -2.25 0.67 -13.16
C ARG A 142 -2.54 1.58 -14.34
N LYS A 143 -3.70 2.25 -14.37
CA LYS A 143 -4.09 3.16 -15.47
C LYS A 143 -4.49 4.54 -14.96
N ILE A 144 -4.23 5.57 -15.76
CA ILE A 144 -4.59 6.97 -15.42
C ILE A 144 -6.10 7.12 -15.16
N GLU A 145 -6.94 6.47 -15.96
CA GLU A 145 -8.40 6.53 -15.82
C GLU A 145 -8.88 5.91 -14.49
N GLU A 146 -8.26 4.80 -14.07
CA GLU A 146 -8.52 4.18 -12.77
C GLU A 146 -8.16 5.16 -11.63
N GLY A 147 -7.06 5.90 -11.78
CA GLY A 147 -6.58 6.86 -10.80
C GLY A 147 -7.53 8.04 -10.66
N LYS A 148 -8.02 8.58 -11.79
CA LYS A 148 -9.07 9.61 -11.81
C LYS A 148 -10.32 9.12 -11.09
N LYS A 149 -10.73 7.86 -11.31
CA LYS A 149 -11.90 7.27 -10.65
C LYS A 149 -11.68 7.13 -9.13
N VAL A 150 -10.51 6.66 -8.70
CA VAL A 150 -10.16 6.57 -7.26
C VAL A 150 -10.19 7.96 -6.61
N VAL A 151 -9.47 8.93 -7.17
CA VAL A 151 -9.44 10.32 -6.65
C VAL A 151 -10.83 10.91 -6.55
N LYS A 152 -11.66 10.75 -7.59
CA LYS A 152 -13.05 11.22 -7.57
C LYS A 152 -13.84 10.56 -6.44
N THR A 153 -13.75 9.23 -6.31
CA THR A 153 -14.51 8.46 -5.31
C THR A 153 -14.12 8.82 -3.88
N VAL A 154 -12.81 8.98 -3.63
CA VAL A 154 -12.26 9.47 -2.35
C VAL A 154 -12.81 10.87 -2.02
N THR A 155 -12.77 11.78 -2.99
CA THR A 155 -13.23 13.17 -2.82
C THR A 155 -14.73 13.25 -2.58
N ASP A 156 -15.54 12.55 -3.39
CA ASP A 156 -17.00 12.55 -3.29
C ASP A 156 -17.50 12.00 -1.93
N ASN A 157 -16.80 10.99 -1.40
CA ASN A 157 -17.17 10.35 -0.13
C ASN A 157 -16.51 11.01 1.10
N ASN A 158 -15.61 11.97 0.88
CA ASN A 158 -14.90 12.71 1.93
C ASN A 158 -14.22 11.77 2.95
N ILE A 159 -13.48 10.78 2.44
CA ILE A 159 -12.62 9.92 3.27
C ILE A 159 -11.19 10.46 3.33
N ILE A 160 -10.46 10.09 4.37
CA ILE A 160 -9.02 10.32 4.47
C ILE A 160 -8.30 9.27 3.63
N TRP A 161 -7.37 9.74 2.78
CA TRP A 161 -6.52 8.89 1.96
C TRP A 161 -5.04 9.15 2.27
N GLN A 162 -4.26 8.08 2.43
CA GLN A 162 -2.81 8.11 2.52
C GLN A 162 -2.20 7.06 1.59
N THR A 163 -1.41 7.48 0.61
CA THR A 163 -0.63 6.56 -0.22
C THR A 163 0.63 6.12 0.54
N GLY A 164 1.01 4.85 0.40
CA GLY A 164 2.22 4.24 0.97
C GLY A 164 3.55 4.73 0.40
N SER A 165 3.68 6.01 0.03
CA SER A 165 4.92 6.67 -0.41
C SER A 165 5.84 6.98 0.78
N TRP A 166 6.21 5.94 1.54
CA TRP A 166 6.92 6.06 2.82
C TRP A 166 8.29 6.73 2.73
N GLN A 167 8.92 6.80 1.54
CA GLN A 167 10.16 7.55 1.34
C GLN A 167 10.01 9.04 1.63
N ARG A 168 8.83 9.64 1.42
CA ARG A 168 8.57 11.05 1.80
C ARG A 168 8.67 11.31 3.31
N SER A 169 8.58 10.26 4.13
CA SER A 169 8.69 10.35 5.60
C SER A 169 10.10 10.03 6.12
N ARG A 170 11.05 9.68 5.26
CA ARG A 170 12.42 9.30 5.66
C ARG A 170 13.34 10.53 5.73
N PRO A 171 14.09 10.74 6.81
CA PRO A 171 14.90 11.95 7.02
C PRO A 171 15.86 12.30 5.87
N GLU A 172 16.51 11.31 5.26
CA GLU A 172 17.45 11.49 4.18
C GLU A 172 16.80 11.98 2.88
N PHE A 173 15.59 11.50 2.57
CA PHE A 173 14.83 11.95 1.41
C PHE A 173 14.27 13.34 1.64
N ARG A 174 13.72 13.61 2.84
CA ARG A 174 13.27 14.96 3.22
C ARG A 174 14.41 15.97 3.11
N LYS A 175 15.56 15.65 3.69
CA LYS A 175 16.75 16.51 3.64
C LYS A 175 17.21 16.77 2.20
N ALA A 176 17.26 15.75 1.35
CA ALA A 176 17.63 15.93 -0.06
C ALA A 176 16.65 16.85 -0.79
N CYS A 177 15.34 16.60 -0.66
CA CYS A 177 14.30 17.46 -1.25
C CYS A 177 14.36 18.89 -0.71
N GLU A 178 14.60 19.09 0.57
CA GLU A 178 14.75 20.41 1.19
C GLU A 178 15.96 21.17 0.63
N LEU A 179 17.11 20.52 0.44
CA LEU A 179 18.29 21.16 -0.14
C LEU A 179 18.03 21.63 -1.57
N VAL A 180 17.36 20.80 -2.39
CA VAL A 180 16.98 21.13 -3.77
C VAL A 180 15.97 22.27 -3.79
N ALA A 181 14.88 22.15 -3.01
CA ALA A 181 13.81 23.15 -2.97
C ALA A 181 14.28 24.52 -2.46
N ASN A 182 15.32 24.57 -1.61
CA ASN A 182 15.93 25.81 -1.13
C ASN A 182 17.06 26.35 -2.02
N GLY A 183 17.30 25.74 -3.19
CA GLY A 183 18.27 26.24 -4.18
C GLY A 183 19.74 26.07 -3.77
N VAL A 184 20.06 25.11 -2.89
CA VAL A 184 21.43 24.88 -2.41
C VAL A 184 22.38 24.47 -3.55
N ILE A 185 21.84 23.83 -4.59
CA ILE A 185 22.57 23.43 -5.80
C ILE A 185 22.30 24.36 -6.99
N GLY A 186 21.86 25.61 -6.73
CA GLY A 186 21.47 26.54 -7.77
C GLY A 186 20.27 26.06 -8.59
N LYS A 187 20.20 26.49 -9.85
CA LYS A 187 19.15 26.05 -10.78
C LYS A 187 19.38 24.60 -11.18
N VAL A 188 18.38 23.74 -10.96
CA VAL A 188 18.42 22.35 -11.43
C VAL A 188 18.31 22.32 -12.96
N GLU A 189 19.33 21.79 -13.62
CA GLU A 189 19.42 21.67 -15.08
C GLU A 189 18.93 20.30 -15.58
N LYS A 190 19.08 19.25 -14.77
CA LYS A 190 18.69 17.87 -15.11
C LYS A 190 18.47 17.04 -13.86
N ILE A 191 17.58 16.06 -13.96
CA ILE A 191 17.43 15.00 -12.96
C ILE A 191 17.63 13.62 -13.61
N GLU A 192 18.31 12.74 -12.91
CA GLU A 192 18.39 11.32 -13.23
C GLU A 192 17.78 10.48 -12.09
N VAL A 193 16.96 9.51 -12.48
CA VAL A 193 16.27 8.60 -11.56
C VAL A 193 16.64 7.16 -11.94
N GLY A 194 17.42 6.52 -11.09
CA GLY A 194 17.80 5.12 -11.25
C GLY A 194 16.87 4.19 -10.50
N LEU A 195 16.22 3.28 -11.22
CA LEU A 195 15.37 2.23 -10.66
C LEU A 195 16.13 0.89 -10.64
N PRO A 196 15.77 -0.09 -9.78
CA PRO A 196 16.49 -1.34 -9.72
C PRO A 196 16.54 -2.10 -11.05
N ASP A 197 17.65 -2.78 -11.29
CA ASP A 197 17.72 -3.81 -12.33
C ASP A 197 16.88 -5.02 -11.93
N PHE A 198 16.31 -5.70 -12.91
CA PHE A 198 15.71 -7.03 -12.74
C PHE A 198 16.19 -7.91 -13.88
N GLN A 199 16.72 -9.09 -13.55
CA GLN A 199 17.29 -10.02 -14.54
C GLN A 199 16.76 -11.46 -14.39
N SER A 200 16.00 -11.74 -13.32
CA SER A 200 15.43 -13.07 -13.08
C SER A 200 14.44 -13.48 -14.18
N ASP A 201 14.24 -14.77 -14.36
CA ASP A 201 13.26 -15.34 -15.27
C ASP A 201 12.65 -16.57 -14.64
N MET A 202 11.34 -16.76 -14.79
CA MET A 202 10.72 -18.05 -14.50
C MET A 202 10.58 -18.92 -15.76
N GLY A 203 10.93 -18.40 -16.94
CA GLY A 203 10.69 -19.04 -18.22
C GLY A 203 9.19 -19.21 -18.46
N MET A 204 8.80 -20.36 -19.00
CA MET A 204 7.41 -20.74 -19.21
C MET A 204 7.10 -22.06 -18.48
N PRO A 205 6.89 -22.03 -17.14
CA PRO A 205 6.60 -23.26 -16.38
C PRO A 205 5.32 -23.93 -16.87
N GLU A 206 5.24 -25.25 -16.74
CA GLU A 206 4.03 -26.00 -17.09
C GLU A 206 2.82 -25.56 -16.24
N ILE A 207 1.63 -25.82 -16.77
CA ILE A 207 0.38 -25.60 -16.03
C ILE A 207 0.35 -26.60 -14.88
N GLN A 208 -0.01 -26.12 -13.69
CA GLN A 208 -0.12 -26.92 -12.48
C GLN A 208 -1.30 -26.45 -11.63
N GLU A 209 -1.67 -27.25 -10.65
CA GLU A 209 -2.73 -26.89 -9.70
C GLU A 209 -2.26 -25.81 -8.71
N PRO A 210 -3.11 -24.82 -8.38
CA PRO A 210 -2.77 -23.84 -7.35
C PRO A 210 -2.64 -24.49 -5.96
N PRO A 211 -1.86 -23.89 -5.04
CA PRO A 211 -1.82 -24.32 -3.65
C PRO A 211 -3.22 -24.33 -3.03
N LYS A 212 -3.56 -25.38 -2.29
CA LYS A 212 -4.93 -25.60 -1.75
C LYS A 212 -5.38 -24.51 -0.78
N GLU A 213 -4.40 -23.92 -0.10
CA GLU A 213 -4.53 -22.83 0.87
C GLU A 213 -4.79 -21.46 0.23
N VAL A 214 -4.73 -21.34 -1.11
CA VAL A 214 -4.95 -20.09 -1.84
C VAL A 214 -6.18 -20.23 -2.73
N ASP A 215 -7.16 -19.35 -2.53
CA ASP A 215 -8.25 -19.18 -3.50
C ASP A 215 -7.70 -18.47 -4.75
N TYR A 216 -7.26 -19.25 -5.75
CA TYR A 216 -6.58 -18.72 -6.93
C TYR A 216 -7.50 -17.91 -7.85
N ASP A 217 -8.75 -18.34 -8.02
CA ASP A 217 -9.73 -17.60 -8.82
C ASP A 217 -10.01 -16.23 -8.19
N PHE A 218 -10.13 -16.19 -6.86
CA PHE A 218 -10.24 -14.92 -6.15
C PHE A 218 -8.91 -14.17 -6.03
N TRP A 219 -7.75 -14.81 -6.20
CA TRP A 219 -6.48 -14.10 -6.30
C TRP A 219 -6.35 -13.38 -7.66
N LEU A 220 -6.76 -14.05 -8.75
CA LEU A 220 -6.82 -13.49 -10.10
C LEU A 220 -7.75 -12.28 -10.16
N GLY A 221 -8.98 -12.43 -9.67
CA GLY A 221 -9.87 -11.30 -9.47
C GLY A 221 -10.24 -10.54 -10.73
N PRO A 222 -9.96 -9.22 -10.81
CA PRO A 222 -10.26 -8.43 -12.00
C PRO A 222 -9.28 -8.65 -13.15
N ALA A 223 -8.19 -9.39 -12.95
CA ALA A 223 -7.27 -9.72 -14.02
C ALA A 223 -7.86 -10.80 -14.95
N PRO A 224 -7.42 -10.89 -16.22
CA PRO A 224 -7.82 -11.99 -17.10
C PRO A 224 -7.52 -13.35 -16.46
N TYR A 225 -8.43 -14.31 -16.66
CA TYR A 225 -8.18 -15.67 -16.23
C TYR A 225 -6.98 -16.26 -16.98
N VAL A 226 -6.05 -16.84 -16.23
CA VAL A 226 -4.94 -17.63 -16.77
C VAL A 226 -4.77 -18.89 -15.93
N PRO A 227 -4.39 -20.04 -16.54
CA PRO A 227 -4.07 -21.24 -15.78
C PRO A 227 -2.88 -20.99 -14.84
N PHE A 228 -2.91 -21.62 -13.66
CA PHE A 228 -1.83 -21.47 -12.70
C PHE A 228 -0.52 -22.10 -13.22
N ARG A 229 0.56 -21.32 -13.17
CA ARG A 229 1.92 -21.71 -13.59
C ARG A 229 2.96 -21.41 -12.50
N GLY A 230 2.56 -21.39 -11.23
CA GLY A 230 3.45 -21.03 -10.12
C GLY A 230 3.49 -19.54 -9.76
N VAL A 231 2.77 -18.67 -10.48
CA VAL A 231 2.77 -17.23 -10.23
C VAL A 231 1.91 -16.87 -9.02
N LEU A 232 2.55 -16.53 -7.91
CA LEU A 232 1.92 -15.94 -6.72
C LEU A 232 2.87 -14.95 -6.04
N HIS A 233 2.34 -14.18 -5.10
CA HIS A 233 3.07 -13.46 -4.05
C HIS A 233 4.12 -12.41 -4.45
N TRP A 234 5.29 -12.79 -4.94
CA TRP A 234 6.32 -11.85 -5.38
C TRP A 234 6.32 -11.74 -6.90
N ASP A 235 6.07 -12.86 -7.57
CA ASP A 235 6.29 -13.03 -9.01
C ASP A 235 5.22 -12.37 -9.88
N TRP A 236 4.06 -12.04 -9.32
CA TRP A 236 3.02 -11.29 -10.04
C TRP A 236 3.49 -9.92 -10.53
N ARG A 237 4.51 -9.33 -9.90
CA ARG A 237 5.08 -8.04 -10.33
C ARG A 237 5.59 -8.08 -11.77
N TRP A 238 5.97 -9.26 -12.23
CA TRP A 238 6.68 -9.41 -13.50
C TRP A 238 5.75 -9.74 -14.67
N ILE A 239 4.44 -9.65 -14.45
CA ILE A 239 3.43 -9.94 -15.46
C ILE A 239 2.52 -8.74 -15.63
N MET A 240 2.38 -8.27 -16.86
CA MET A 240 1.63 -7.09 -17.27
C MET A 240 0.15 -7.18 -16.94
N ASN A 241 -0.42 -8.38 -16.78
CA ASN A 241 -1.79 -8.54 -16.27
C ASN A 241 -1.95 -8.10 -14.81
N TYR A 242 -0.90 -8.20 -13.99
CA TYR A 242 -0.97 -7.94 -12.54
C TYR A 242 -0.21 -6.67 -12.14
N SER A 243 0.96 -6.38 -12.73
CA SER A 243 1.74 -5.15 -12.50
C SER A 243 2.41 -4.64 -13.78
N GLY A 244 3.40 -3.76 -13.67
CA GLY A 244 4.27 -3.29 -14.76
C GLY A 244 5.76 -3.38 -14.41
N GLY A 245 6.14 -4.33 -13.54
CA GLY A 245 7.53 -4.61 -13.20
C GLY A 245 8.20 -3.54 -12.35
N GLN A 246 9.50 -3.36 -12.56
CA GLN A 246 10.32 -2.40 -11.79
C GLN A 246 9.82 -0.96 -11.94
N LEU A 247 9.29 -0.60 -13.12
CA LEU A 247 8.73 0.72 -13.37
C LEU A 247 7.58 1.01 -12.41
N THR A 248 6.55 0.17 -12.36
CA THR A 248 5.40 0.40 -11.47
C THR A 248 5.75 0.20 -10.00
N ASP A 249 6.68 -0.71 -9.68
CA ASP A 249 7.10 -0.97 -8.30
C ASP A 249 7.96 0.18 -7.73
N TRP A 250 8.77 0.86 -8.54
CA TRP A 250 9.75 1.86 -8.07
C TRP A 250 9.52 3.31 -8.54
N CYS A 251 8.68 3.59 -9.53
CA CYS A 251 8.35 4.97 -9.88
C CYS A 251 7.70 5.70 -8.69
N GLY A 252 6.80 5.03 -7.95
CA GLY A 252 6.22 5.59 -6.72
C GLY A 252 7.21 5.80 -5.56
N HIS A 253 8.49 5.45 -5.75
CA HIS A 253 9.58 5.72 -4.81
C HIS A 253 10.47 6.85 -5.33
N HIS A 254 11.27 6.62 -6.37
CA HIS A 254 12.31 7.59 -6.74
C HIS A 254 11.82 8.67 -7.71
N VAL A 255 10.89 8.35 -8.62
CA VAL A 255 10.28 9.39 -9.46
C VAL A 255 9.44 10.32 -8.59
N ASP A 256 8.70 9.76 -7.62
CA ASP A 256 8.00 10.52 -6.59
C ASP A 256 8.89 11.57 -5.89
N ILE A 257 10.06 11.15 -5.39
CA ILE A 257 11.02 12.05 -4.73
C ILE A 257 11.57 13.12 -5.68
N ALA A 258 11.86 12.77 -6.93
CA ALA A 258 12.32 13.72 -7.94
C ALA A 258 11.28 14.82 -8.18
N LEU A 259 10.01 14.46 -8.33
CA LEU A 259 8.93 15.44 -8.52
C LEU A 259 8.68 16.26 -7.27
N TRP A 260 8.71 15.62 -6.10
CA TRP A 260 8.50 16.28 -4.83
C TRP A 260 9.57 17.35 -4.54
N SER A 261 10.85 17.06 -4.81
CA SER A 261 11.93 18.04 -4.66
C SER A 261 11.79 19.28 -5.54
N MET A 262 11.07 19.17 -6.65
CA MET A 262 10.88 20.24 -7.62
C MET A 262 9.52 20.94 -7.49
N GLY A 263 8.70 20.55 -6.52
CA GLY A 263 7.34 21.08 -6.36
C GLY A 263 6.39 20.71 -7.50
N LEU A 264 6.62 19.57 -8.17
CA LEU A 264 5.88 19.14 -9.35
C LEU A 264 4.70 18.20 -9.06
N ASP A 265 4.25 18.11 -7.80
CA ASP A 265 3.18 17.19 -7.36
C ASP A 265 1.85 17.35 -8.12
N ASN A 266 1.56 18.56 -8.61
CA ASN A 266 0.31 18.89 -9.31
C ASN A 266 0.46 18.96 -10.84
N THR A 267 1.59 18.49 -11.37
CA THR A 267 1.85 18.45 -12.81
C THR A 267 2.47 17.12 -13.22
N GLY A 268 2.64 16.92 -14.52
CA GLY A 268 3.28 15.76 -15.10
C GLY A 268 4.16 16.16 -16.28
N PRO A 269 4.93 15.21 -16.82
CA PRO A 269 5.65 15.46 -18.06
C PRO A 269 4.68 15.76 -19.21
N VAL A 270 5.04 16.73 -20.04
CA VAL A 270 4.33 17.07 -21.28
C VAL A 270 4.78 16.19 -22.45
N GLU A 271 5.94 15.55 -22.32
CA GLU A 271 6.48 14.61 -23.29
C GLU A 271 7.21 13.48 -22.55
N ILE A 272 6.98 12.25 -23.00
CA ILE A 272 7.69 11.04 -22.54
C ILE A 272 8.12 10.28 -23.79
N SER A 273 9.40 9.95 -23.87
CA SER A 273 9.95 9.08 -24.92
C SER A 273 10.94 8.10 -24.28
N GLY A 274 11.22 6.99 -24.96
CA GLY A 274 12.17 6.04 -24.41
C GLY A 274 12.17 4.71 -25.15
N ASN A 275 13.05 3.83 -24.70
CA ASN A 275 13.20 2.48 -25.23
C ASN A 275 13.09 1.48 -24.08
N ALA A 276 12.52 0.31 -24.38
CA ALA A 276 12.45 -0.80 -23.46
C ALA A 276 12.79 -2.12 -24.16
N THR A 277 13.32 -3.07 -23.40
CA THR A 277 13.56 -4.43 -23.87
C THR A 277 12.73 -5.41 -23.06
N PHE A 278 12.18 -6.40 -23.74
CA PHE A 278 11.34 -7.44 -23.17
C PHE A 278 12.03 -8.79 -23.35
N LYS A 279 11.69 -9.76 -22.49
CA LYS A 279 12.15 -11.14 -22.68
C LYS A 279 11.26 -11.86 -23.67
N GLU A 280 11.87 -12.61 -24.57
CA GLU A 280 11.16 -13.54 -25.45
C GLU A 280 10.97 -14.88 -24.74
N ASN A 281 9.90 -15.60 -25.08
CA ASN A 281 9.60 -16.95 -24.57
C ASN A 281 9.56 -17.06 -23.03
N SER A 282 9.21 -15.97 -22.35
CA SER A 282 9.02 -15.92 -20.90
C SER A 282 7.57 -15.65 -20.54
N LEU A 283 7.14 -16.14 -19.39
CA LEU A 283 5.88 -15.73 -18.76
C LEU A 283 5.97 -14.29 -18.23
N TYR A 284 7.17 -13.80 -17.96
CA TYR A 284 7.39 -12.41 -17.59
C TYR A 284 7.41 -11.51 -18.84
N ASP A 285 6.41 -10.65 -18.96
CA ASP A 285 6.13 -9.79 -20.12
C ASP A 285 6.26 -8.28 -19.80
N ILE A 286 6.91 -7.94 -18.68
CA ILE A 286 7.22 -6.55 -18.30
C ILE A 286 8.52 -6.03 -18.95
N PRO A 287 8.73 -4.69 -19.01
CA PRO A 287 10.01 -4.11 -19.41
C PRO A 287 11.16 -4.53 -18.48
N PHE A 288 12.15 -5.26 -19.02
CA PHE A 288 13.36 -5.68 -18.27
C PHE A 288 14.39 -4.58 -18.20
N THR A 289 14.65 -3.96 -19.35
CA THR A 289 15.41 -2.72 -19.40
C THR A 289 14.55 -1.61 -19.94
N PHE A 290 14.82 -0.40 -19.46
CA PHE A 290 14.16 0.83 -19.86
C PHE A 290 15.16 1.97 -19.81
N ASP A 291 14.97 2.92 -20.70
CA ASP A 291 15.65 4.21 -20.71
C ASP A 291 14.64 5.23 -21.23
N ILE A 292 14.16 6.08 -20.33
CA ILE A 292 13.02 6.95 -20.52
C ILE A 292 13.46 8.39 -20.28
N ASP A 293 13.20 9.26 -21.24
CA ASP A 293 13.38 10.70 -21.12
C ASP A 293 12.01 11.37 -20.99
N MET A 294 11.87 12.20 -19.96
CA MET A 294 10.68 12.98 -19.67
C MET A 294 10.99 14.46 -19.74
N LYS A 295 10.07 15.25 -20.30
CA LYS A 295 10.17 16.71 -20.34
C LYS A 295 8.96 17.33 -19.67
N PHE A 296 9.20 18.28 -18.77
CA PHE A 296 8.17 19.06 -18.09
C PHE A 296 7.93 20.41 -18.79
N GLU A 297 6.79 21.03 -18.51
CA GLU A 297 6.40 22.32 -19.11
C GLU A 297 7.43 23.44 -18.85
N ASN A 298 8.07 23.42 -17.67
CA ASN A 298 9.16 24.33 -17.31
C ASN A 298 10.49 24.04 -18.02
N GLY A 299 10.52 23.05 -18.93
CA GLY A 299 11.71 22.65 -19.68
C GLY A 299 12.65 21.70 -18.95
N LEU A 300 12.36 21.31 -17.71
CA LEU A 300 13.21 20.41 -16.92
C LEU A 300 13.29 19.01 -17.56
N PRO A 301 14.48 18.54 -17.97
CA PRO A 301 14.68 17.17 -18.42
C PRO A 301 14.85 16.22 -17.21
N VAL A 302 14.09 15.12 -17.24
CA VAL A 302 14.19 14.05 -16.24
C VAL A 302 14.39 12.71 -16.95
N LYS A 303 15.49 12.03 -16.65
CA LYS A 303 15.79 10.70 -17.17
C LYS A 303 15.45 9.63 -16.14
N VAL A 304 14.73 8.60 -16.54
CA VAL A 304 14.41 7.42 -15.72
C VAL A 304 14.95 6.18 -16.42
N ALA A 305 15.86 5.47 -15.79
CA ALA A 305 16.45 4.28 -16.39
C ALA A 305 16.75 3.22 -15.32
N ASN A 306 17.08 2.02 -15.77
CA ASN A 306 17.72 1.06 -14.89
C ASN A 306 18.96 1.68 -14.25
N LYS A 307 19.22 1.37 -12.97
CA LYS A 307 20.37 1.88 -12.23
C LYS A 307 21.70 1.57 -12.92
N SER A 308 21.79 0.43 -13.62
CA SER A 308 22.99 0.03 -14.37
C SER A 308 23.30 0.92 -15.57
N LYS A 309 22.33 1.70 -16.06
CA LYS A 309 22.50 2.64 -17.18
C LYS A 309 22.82 4.06 -16.74
N LEU A 310 22.90 4.33 -15.42
CA LEU A 310 23.12 5.68 -14.88
C LEU A 310 24.41 5.75 -14.06
N PRO A 311 25.12 6.88 -14.08
CA PRO A 311 26.40 7.05 -13.38
C PRO A 311 26.29 6.91 -11.86
N HIS A 312 25.16 7.31 -11.26
CA HIS A 312 24.97 7.30 -9.80
C HIS A 312 24.15 6.10 -9.31
N GLY A 313 23.85 5.13 -10.18
CA GLY A 313 23.12 3.94 -9.80
C GLY A 313 21.68 4.24 -9.40
N GLN A 314 21.21 3.62 -8.31
CA GLN A 314 19.82 3.68 -7.87
C GLN A 314 19.58 4.90 -6.99
N GLY A 315 18.48 5.60 -7.23
CA GLY A 315 18.07 6.78 -6.45
C GLY A 315 17.71 7.95 -7.34
N VAL A 316 17.82 9.16 -6.79
CA VAL A 316 17.61 10.42 -7.51
C VAL A 316 18.90 11.23 -7.45
N CYS A 317 19.34 11.70 -8.61
CA CYS A 317 20.48 12.61 -8.74
C CYS A 317 20.01 13.90 -9.41
N TRP A 318 20.34 15.04 -8.80
CA TRP A 318 20.06 16.37 -9.31
C TRP A 318 21.36 17.01 -9.77
N TYR A 319 21.35 17.57 -10.97
CA TYR A 319 22.45 18.35 -11.53
C TYR A 319 22.06 19.82 -11.51
N GLY A 320 22.87 20.66 -10.88
CA GLY A 320 22.65 22.11 -10.79
C GLY A 320 23.96 22.90 -10.90
N GLU A 321 23.83 24.22 -10.80
CA GLU A 321 24.87 25.24 -11.06
C GLU A 321 26.08 25.22 -10.12
#